data_AF-A0A4W5L791-F1
#
_entry.id   AF-A0A4W5L791-F1
#
_cell.length_a   1.000
_cell.length_b   1.000
_cell.length_c   1.000
_cell.angle_alpha   90.00
_cell.angle_beta   90.00
_cell.angle_gamma   90.00
#
_symmetry.space_group_name_H-M   'P 1'
#
loop_
_entity.id
_entity.type
_entity.pdbx_description
1 polymer ?
#
loop_
_entity_poly.entity_id
_entity_poly.type
_entity_poly.pdbx_seq_one_letter_code
_entity_poly.pdbx_strand_id
1 'polypeptide(L)' 'MIGRPRWKLLFEEIGKTNKHKRVGVFCCGPKGISRTLHRLCNSDRYSGTTFEFNKESFS' A
#
# COMPACT_ATOMS: atom_id res chain seq x y z
N MET A 1 19.34 5.25 8.42
CA MET A 1 19.24 3.82 8.08
C MET A 1 18.73 3.72 6.65
N ILE A 2 19.58 3.31 5.70
CA ILE A 2 19.23 3.20 4.27
C ILE A 2 18.93 1.72 3.99
N GLY A 3 17.79 1.42 3.36
CA GLY A 3 17.36 0.04 3.12
C GLY A 3 15.91 -0.07 2.64
N ARG A 4 15.30 -1.24 2.85
CA ARG A 4 13.92 -1.49 2.42
C ARG A 4 12.94 -0.58 3.18
N PRO A 5 11.95 0.02 2.50
CA PRO A 5 10.96 0.88 3.14
C PRO A 5 10.10 0.12 4.16
N ARG A 6 9.67 0.85 5.20
CA ARG A 6 8.76 0.34 6.24
C ARG A 6 7.31 0.49 5.79
N TRP A 7 6.86 -0.38 4.88
CA TRP A 7 5.55 -0.29 4.23
C TRP A 7 4.36 -0.13 5.18
N LYS A 8 4.36 -0.83 6.32
CA LYS A 8 3.29 -0.70 7.33
C LYS A 8 3.16 0.73 7.85
N LEU A 9 4.28 1.35 8.25
CA LEU A 9 4.26 2.73 8.73
C LEU A 9 3.83 3.71 7.64
N LEU A 10 4.29 3.52 6.40
CA LEU A 10 3.88 4.37 5.29
C LEU A 10 2.37 4.30 5.07
N PHE A 11 1.78 3.10 5.08
CA PHE A 11 0.33 2.95 4.95
C PHE A 11 -0.43 3.52 6.15
N GLU A 12 0.08 3.39 7.38
CA GLU A 12 -0.54 3.99 8.57
C GLU A 12 -0.59 5.51 8.44
N GLU A 13 0.51 6.15 8.03
CA GLU A 13 0.56 7.60 7.85
C GLU A 13 -0.33 8.05 6.68
N ILE A 14 -0.26 7.38 5.52
CA ILE A 14 -1.15 7.67 4.38
C ILE A 14 -2.63 7.48 4.78
N GLY A 15 -2.94 6.45 5.54
CA GLY A 15 -4.29 6.16 6.03
C GLY A 15 -4.82 7.28 6.91
N LYS A 16 -4.00 7.76 7.87
CA LYS A 16 -4.35 8.87 8.76
C LYS A 16 -4.60 10.18 8.01
N THR A 17 -3.79 10.48 7.00
CA THR A 17 -3.89 11.74 6.24
C THR A 17 -4.98 11.73 5.16
N ASN A 18 -5.54 10.56 4.82
CA ASN A 18 -6.51 10.38 3.74
C ASN A 18 -7.83 9.76 4.21
N LYS A 19 -8.26 10.05 5.44
CA LYS A 19 -9.55 9.60 5.95
C LYS A 19 -10.69 9.96 4.99
N HIS A 20 -11.62 9.02 4.87
CA HIS A 20 -12.79 9.02 3.99
C HIS A 20 -12.47 9.07 2.50
N LYS A 21 -11.23 8.76 2.11
CA LYS A 21 -10.80 8.69 0.71
C LYS A 21 -10.46 7.26 0.30
N ARG A 22 -10.42 7.07 -1.03
CA ARG A 22 -9.89 5.86 -1.68
C ARG A 22 -8.48 6.19 -2.20
N VAL A 23 -7.51 5.35 -1.88
CA VAL A 23 -6.10 5.52 -2.26
C VAL A 23 -5.67 4.36 -3.15
N GLY A 24 -5.34 4.67 -4.41
CA GLY A 24 -4.77 3.69 -5.34
C GLY A 24 -3.30 3.40 -5.02
N VAL A 25 -2.93 2.12 -5.00
CA VAL A 25 -1.56 1.64 -4.82
C VAL A 25 -1.16 0.84 -6.04
N PHE A 26 -0.23 1.37 -6.82
CA PHE A 26 0.22 0.80 -8.09
C PHE A 26 1.60 0.15 -7.92
N CYS A 27 1.79 -1.06 -8.46
CA CYS A 27 3.02 -1.82 -8.30
C CYS A 27 3.43 -2.55 -9.58
N CYS A 28 4.57 -2.16 -10.15
CA CYS A 28 5.32 -2.90 -11.18
C CYS A 28 6.67 -3.34 -10.60
N GLY A 29 6.75 -4.57 -10.07
CA GLY A 29 7.97 -5.04 -9.41
C GLY A 29 7.92 -6.51 -9.00
N PRO A 30 8.98 -7.03 -8.33
CA PRO A 30 9.09 -8.44 -7.99
C PRO A 30 7.89 -8.96 -7.18
N LYS A 31 7.59 -10.27 -7.32
CA LYS A 31 6.46 -10.93 -6.63
C LYS A 31 6.46 -10.70 -5.12
N GLY A 32 7.63 -10.60 -4.49
CA GLY A 32 7.78 -10.36 -3.06
C GLY A 32 7.19 -9.02 -2.59
N ILE A 33 7.46 -7.93 -3.33
CA ILE A 33 6.92 -6.62 -2.98
C ILE A 33 5.44 -6.51 -3.35
N SER A 34 5.06 -7.02 -4.52
CA SER A 34 3.65 -7.06 -4.96
C SER A 34 2.75 -7.75 -3.91
N ARG A 35 3.18 -8.90 -3.38
CA ARG A 35 2.46 -9.60 -2.30
C ARG A 35 2.40 -8.81 -1.00
N THR A 36 3.46 -8.08 -0.67
CA THR A 36 3.51 -7.24 0.54
C THR A 36 2.49 -6.11 0.45
N LEU A 37 2.49 -5.39 -0.66
CA LEU A 37 1.57 -4.27 -0.88
C LEU A 37 0.11 -4.74 -0.98
N HIS A 38 -0.15 -5.82 -1.73
CA HIS A 38 -1.49 -6.41 -1.83
C HIS A 38 -2.08 -6.75 -0.45
N ARG A 39 -1.29 -7.35 0.44
CA ARG A 39 -1.73 -7.68 1.81
C ARG A 39 -2.00 -6.45 2.66
N LEU A 40 -1.25 -5.37 2.47
CA LEU A 40 -1.47 -4.14 3.22
C LEU A 40 -2.75 -3.45 2.75
N CYS A 41 -2.98 -3.34 1.44
CA CYS A 41 -4.22 -2.74 0.92
C CYS A 41 -5.48 -3.45 1.42
N ASN A 42 -5.44 -4.79 1.51
CA ASN A 42 -6.58 -5.62 1.94
C ASN A 42 -6.61 -5.89 3.46
N SER A 43 -5.94 -5.08 4.28
CA SER A 43 -5.98 -5.24 5.74
C SER A 43 -6.99 -4.29 6.39
N ASP A 44 -7.69 -4.76 7.41
CA ASP A 44 -8.69 -3.96 8.16
C ASP A 44 -8.07 -2.93 9.11
N ARG A 45 -6.78 -2.59 8.92
CA ARG A 45 -6.02 -1.72 9.83
C ARG A 45 -6.31 -0.24 9.66
N TYR A 46 -6.79 0.18 8.49
CA TYR A 46 -6.89 1.60 8.13
C TYR A 46 -8.34 2.07 8.19
N SER A 47 -8.81 2.32 9.42
CA SER A 47 -10.17 2.82 9.62
C SER A 47 -10.38 4.15 8.89
N GLY A 48 -11.40 4.18 8.04
CA GLY A 48 -11.79 5.35 7.27
C GLY A 48 -11.06 5.53 5.94
N THR A 49 -10.05 4.73 5.59
CA THR A 49 -9.34 4.87 4.31
C THR A 49 -9.33 3.55 3.56
N THR A 50 -9.85 3.54 2.33
CA THR A 50 -9.86 2.34 1.49
C THR A 50 -8.62 2.36 0.60
N PHE A 51 -7.82 1.30 0.66
CA PHE A 51 -6.66 1.13 -0.22
C PHE A 51 -6.98 0.15 -1.34
N GLU A 52 -6.67 0.52 -2.58
CA GLU A 52 -6.91 -0.31 -3.76
C GLU A 52 -5.60 -0.72 -4.38
N PHE A 53 -5.34 -2.02 -4.40
CA PHE A 53 -4.12 -2.55 -5.01
C PHE A 53 -4.31 -2.77 -6.50
N ASN A 54 -3.46 -2.13 -7.31
CA ASN A 54 -3.39 -2.28 -8.75
C ASN A 54 -2.03 -2.87 -9.13
N LYS A 55 -2.05 -4.11 -9.63
CA LYS A 55 -0.85 -4.73 -10.19
C LYS A 55 -0.64 -4.18 -11.60
N GLU A 56 0.55 -3.65 -11.87
CA GLU A 56 0.93 -3.16 -13.19
C GLU A 56 2.06 -4.02 -13.76
N SER A 57 2.08 -4.12 -15.09
CA SER A 57 3.17 -4.70 -15.87
C SER A 57 3.55 -3.71 -16.95
N PHE A 58 4.69 -3.04 -16.78
CA PHE A 58 5.29 -2.20 -17.80
C PHE A 58 6.51 -2.92 -18.37
N SER A 59 6.60 -2.92 -19.70
CA SER A 59 7.67 -3.50 -20.51
C SER A 59 8.44 -2.40 -21.21
#